data_AF-A0A7C4JAY1-F1
#
_entry.id   AF-A0A7C4JAY1-F1
#
_cell.length_a   1.000
_cell.length_b   1.000
_cell.length_c   1.000
_cell.angle_alpha   90.00
_cell.angle_beta   90.00
_cell.angle_gamma   90.00
#
_symmetry.space_group_name_H-M   'P 1'
#
loop_
_entity.id
_entity.type
_entity.pdbx_description
1 polymer ?
#
loop_
_entity_poly.entity_id
_entity_poly.type
_entity_poly.pdbx_seq_one_letter_code
_entity_poly.pdbx_strand_id
1 'polypeptide(L)'
;MSFPQLNWIVEKAAELLEDKVKEGPLSEKDVEIAFEILAKPRMDHIMSSLSGRIKESEARDYIMMKLRERAKLLNTQHWGVSEKI
;
A
#
# COMPACT_ATOMS: atom_id res chain seq x y z
N MET A 1 4.27 -11.22 11.64
CA MET A 1 3.46 -10.51 12.66
C MET A 1 2.38 -9.75 11.90
N SER A 2 1.09 -10.02 12.16
CA SER A 2 -0.04 -9.35 11.49
C SER A 2 -0.54 -8.26 12.42
N PHE A 3 -0.50 -7.00 11.97
CA PHE A 3 -1.10 -5.89 12.69
C PHE A 3 -2.40 -5.54 11.98
N PRO A 4 -3.58 -5.86 12.55
CA PRO A 4 -4.87 -5.62 11.90
C PRO A 4 -5.03 -4.18 11.40
N GLN A 5 -4.46 -3.21 12.12
CA GLN A 5 -4.48 -1.79 11.73
C GLN A 5 -3.64 -1.52 10.47
N LEU A 6 -2.46 -2.15 10.33
CA LEU A 6 -1.65 -1.99 9.11
C LEU A 6 -2.32 -2.66 7.92
N ASN A 7 -2.97 -3.81 8.10
CA ASN A 7 -3.74 -4.46 7.04
C ASN A 7 -4.90 -3.57 6.56
N TRP A 8 -5.64 -2.98 7.49
CA TRP A 8 -6.70 -2.04 7.15
C TRP A 8 -6.17 -0.81 6.40
N ILE A 9 -5.00 -0.29 6.78
CA ILE A 9 -4.35 0.80 6.05
C ILE A 9 -4.00 0.37 4.62
N VAL A 10 -3.44 -0.83 4.44
CA VAL A 10 -3.14 -1.39 3.12
C VAL A 10 -4.39 -1.50 2.28
N GLU A 11 -5.49 -2.05 2.83
CA GLU A 11 -6.78 -2.18 2.13
C GLU A 11 -7.29 -0.81 1.65
N LYS A 12 -7.24 0.21 2.52
CA LYS A 12 -7.68 1.56 2.16
C LYS A 12 -6.80 2.24 1.12
N ALA A 13 -5.48 2.07 1.19
CA ALA A 13 -4.60 2.61 0.16
C ALA A 13 -4.73 1.83 -1.17
N ALA A 14 -5.04 0.54 -1.12
CA ALA A 14 -5.26 -0.28 -2.31
C ALA A 14 -6.50 0.13 -3.11
N GLU A 15 -7.54 0.70 -2.49
CA GLU A 15 -8.71 1.23 -3.20
C GLU A 15 -8.30 2.26 -4.29
N LEU A 16 -7.29 3.10 -4.02
CA LEU A 16 -6.77 4.04 -5.03
C LEU A 16 -6.12 3.33 -6.21
N LEU A 17 -5.39 2.24 -5.95
CA LEU A 17 -4.75 1.44 -6.98
C LEU A 17 -5.77 0.68 -7.83
N GLU A 18 -6.86 0.21 -7.23
CA GLU A 18 -7.97 -0.44 -7.93
C GLU A 18 -8.72 0.50 -8.88
N ASP A 19 -8.82 1.78 -8.53
CA ASP A 19 -9.35 2.78 -9.44
C ASP A 19 -8.34 3.15 -10.52
N LYS A 20 -7.07 3.38 -10.12
CA LYS A 20 -6.04 3.81 -11.05
C LYS A 20 -5.72 2.78 -12.13
N VAL A 21 -5.74 1.48 -11.80
CA VAL A 21 -5.42 0.41 -12.76
C VAL A 21 -6.40 0.36 -13.93
N LYS A 22 -7.63 0.90 -13.78
CA LYS A 22 -8.61 0.99 -14.87
C LYS A 22 -8.16 1.97 -15.97
N GLU A 23 -7.30 2.93 -15.64
CA GLU A 23 -6.77 3.93 -16.57
C GLU A 23 -5.48 3.46 -17.27
N GLY A 24 -4.78 2.45 -16.72
CA GLY A 24 -3.56 1.89 -17.28
C GLY A 24 -2.77 1.05 -16.28
N PRO A 25 -1.69 0.37 -16.71
CA PRO A 25 -0.84 -0.38 -15.80
C PRO A 25 -0.21 0.51 -14.72
N LEU A 26 -0.28 0.05 -13.47
CA LEU A 26 0.29 0.70 -12.30
C LEU A 26 1.82 0.65 -12.33
N SER A 27 2.45 1.74 -11.91
CA SER A 27 3.89 1.88 -11.72
C SER A 27 4.25 1.98 -10.23
N GLU A 28 5.54 1.90 -9.92
CA GLU A 28 6.04 2.15 -8.56
C GLU A 28 5.64 3.55 -8.04
N LYS A 29 5.58 4.55 -8.92
CA LYS A 29 5.13 5.90 -8.57
C LYS A 29 3.67 5.92 -8.11
N ASP A 30 2.80 5.10 -8.72
CA ASP A 30 1.40 5.02 -8.31
C ASP A 30 1.26 4.39 -6.91
N VAL A 31 2.13 3.42 -6.59
CA VAL A 31 2.23 2.82 -5.25
C VAL A 31 2.70 3.84 -4.22
N GLU A 32 3.74 4.62 -4.53
CA GLU A 32 4.21 5.71 -3.67
C GLU A 32 3.12 6.76 -3.42
N ILE A 33 2.35 7.13 -4.45
CA ILE A 33 1.23 8.06 -4.33
C ILE A 33 0.14 7.48 -3.41
N ALA A 34 -0.25 6.22 -3.59
CA ALA A 34 -1.22 5.55 -2.72
C ALA A 34 -0.76 5.52 -1.26
N PHE A 35 0.55 5.29 -1.04
CA PHE A 35 1.13 5.37 0.29
C PHE A 35 1.04 6.78 0.87
N GLU A 36 1.57 7.79 0.17
CA GLU A 36 1.65 9.17 0.70
C GLU A 36 0.27 9.79 0.93
N ILE A 37 -0.71 9.53 0.05
CA ILE A 37 -2.06 10.13 0.17
C ILE A 37 -2.93 9.40 1.20
N LEU A 38 -2.93 8.06 1.20
CA LEU A 38 -3.90 7.30 2.00
C LEU A 38 -3.25 6.57 3.17
N ALA A 39 -2.08 5.97 2.97
CA ALA A 39 -1.49 5.13 4.00
C ALA A 39 -0.76 5.92 5.09
N LYS A 40 0.12 6.84 4.70
CA LYS A 40 0.98 7.60 5.61
C LYS A 40 0.19 8.40 6.66
N PRO A 41 -0.85 9.19 6.31
CA PRO A 41 -1.62 9.91 7.33
C PRO A 41 -2.27 8.99 8.37
N ARG A 42 -2.71 7.80 7.94
CA ARG A 42 -3.32 6.80 8.83
C ARG A 42 -2.26 6.09 9.67
N MET A 43 -1.11 5.78 9.07
CA MET A 43 0.05 5.21 9.76
C MET A 43 0.51 6.16 10.86
N ASP A 44 0.76 7.43 10.55
CA ASP A 44 1.18 8.45 11.51
C ASP A 44 0.18 8.58 12.67
N HIS A 45 -1.12 8.54 12.36
CA HIS A 45 -2.17 8.56 13.37
C HIS A 45 -2.10 7.37 14.33
N ILE A 46 -1.98 6.13 13.82
CA ILE A 46 -1.93 4.94 14.67
C ILE A 46 -0.58 4.75 15.36
N MET A 47 0.52 5.21 14.76
CA MET A 47 1.86 5.09 15.34
C MET A 47 1.97 5.83 16.66
N SER A 48 1.26 6.96 16.80
CA SER A 48 1.14 7.68 18.08
C SER A 48 0.51 6.82 19.19
N SER A 49 -0.37 5.87 18.83
CA SER A 49 -1.07 4.98 19.77
C SER A 49 -0.39 3.62 19.98
N LEU A 50 0.53 3.24 19.08
CA LEU A 50 1.19 1.93 19.10
C LEU A 50 2.47 1.89 19.97
N SER A 51 2.82 3.01 20.62
CA SER A 51 3.86 3.17 21.65
C SER A 51 4.92 2.06 21.67
N GLY A 52 5.84 2.09 20.71
CA GLY A 52 7.05 1.26 20.71
C GLY A 52 6.89 -0.20 20.30
N ARG A 53 5.69 -0.66 19.90
CA ARG A 53 5.49 -2.06 19.44
C ARG A 53 6.00 -2.34 18.03
N ILE A 54 6.11 -1.31 17.20
CA ILE A 54 6.59 -1.36 15.82
C ILE A 54 7.41 -0.11 15.58
N LYS A 55 8.51 -0.23 14.85
CA LYS A 55 9.22 0.95 14.33
C LYS A 55 8.49 1.51 13.13
N GLU A 56 8.43 2.83 13.00
CA GLU A 56 7.81 3.50 11.85
C GLU A 56 8.34 2.96 10.51
N SER A 57 9.65 2.71 10.42
CA SER A 57 10.28 2.10 9.25
C SER A 57 9.72 0.71 8.92
N GLU A 58 9.49 -0.13 9.94
CA GLU A 58 8.93 -1.47 9.74
C GLU A 58 7.46 -1.41 9.30
N ALA A 59 6.67 -0.47 9.85
CA ALA A 59 5.30 -0.25 9.42
C ALA A 59 5.24 0.25 7.97
N ARG A 60 6.12 1.21 7.62
CA ARG A 60 6.26 1.74 6.25
C ARG A 60 6.63 0.63 5.27
N ASP A 61 7.68 -0.13 5.56
CA ASP A 61 8.16 -1.20 4.70
C ASP A 61 7.08 -2.27 4.48
N TYR A 62 6.36 -2.62 5.55
CA TYR A 62 5.24 -3.56 5.48
C TYR A 62 4.14 -3.06 4.53
N ILE A 63 3.68 -1.82 4.72
CA ILE A 63 2.61 -1.24 3.89
C ILE A 63 3.07 -1.17 2.43
N MET A 64 4.26 -0.63 2.17
CA MET A 64 4.81 -0.50 0.82
C MET A 64 4.92 -1.85 0.12
N MET A 65 5.47 -2.86 0.80
CA MET A 65 5.55 -4.22 0.29
C MET A 65 4.17 -4.76 -0.11
N LYS A 66 3.15 -4.58 0.74
CA LYS A 66 1.79 -5.05 0.45
C LYS A 66 1.11 -4.29 -0.67
N LEU A 67 1.32 -2.98 -0.78
CA LEU A 67 0.80 -2.19 -1.90
C LEU A 67 1.46 -2.61 -3.22
N ARG A 68 2.77 -2.88 -3.24
CA ARG A 68 3.47 -3.42 -4.42
C ARG A 68 2.93 -4.79 -4.82
N GLU A 69 2.75 -5.71 -3.86
CA GLU A 69 2.13 -7.02 -4.12
C GLU A 69 0.74 -6.86 -4.75
N ARG A 70 -0.09 -5.98 -4.18
CA ARG A 70 -1.44 -5.71 -4.68
C ARG A 70 -1.42 -5.11 -6.09
N ALA A 71 -0.54 -4.15 -6.35
CA ALA A 71 -0.42 -3.51 -7.63
C ALA A 71 0.05 -4.49 -8.73
N LYS A 72 0.98 -5.42 -8.42
CA LYS A 72 1.38 -6.49 -9.35
C LYS A 72 0.23 -7.40 -9.71
N LEU A 73 -0.57 -7.79 -8.70
CA LEU A 73 -1.75 -8.60 -8.91
C LEU A 73 -2.75 -7.87 -9.82
N LEU A 74 -3.05 -6.60 -9.53
CA LEU A 74 -3.98 -5.79 -10.32
C LEU A 74 -3.50 -5.63 -11.77
N ASN A 75 -2.21 -5.34 -11.99
CA ASN A 75 -1.64 -5.27 -13.33
C ASN A 75 -1.76 -6.59 -14.09
N THR A 76 -1.53 -7.72 -13.41
CA THR A 76 -1.66 -9.04 -14.02
C THR A 76 -3.12 -9.33 -14.38
N GLN A 77 -4.07 -8.97 -13.50
CA GLN A 77 -5.50 -9.22 -13.70
C GLN A 77 -6.12 -8.34 -14.79
N HIS A 78 -5.73 -7.06 -14.88
CA HIS A 78 -6.32 -6.10 -15.82
C HIS A 78 -5.59 -6.06 -17.17
N TRP A 79 -4.27 -6.24 -17.17
CA TRP A 79 -3.43 -5.96 -18.33
C TRP A 79 -2.49 -7.11 -18.71
N GLY A 80 -2.44 -8.19 -17.92
CA GLY A 80 -1.56 -9.33 -18.18
C GLY A 80 -0.06 -9.05 -17.99
N VAL A 81 0.30 -7.98 -17.26
CA VAL A 81 1.70 -7.56 -17.05
C VAL A 81 2.08 -7.75 -15.59
N SER A 82 3.15 -8.48 -15.28
CA SER A 82 3.56 -8.75 -13.88
C SER A 82 4.85 -8.06 -13.42
N GLU A 83 5.67 -7.51 -14.33
CA GLU A 83 7.09 -7.22 -14.05
C GLU A 83 7.50 -5.74 -13.91
N LYS A 84 6.59 -4.78 -13.74
CA LYS A 84 6.96 -3.34 -13.68
C LYS A 84 6.49 -2.59 -12.44
N ILE A 85 6.68 -3.20 -11.26
CA ILE A 85 6.56 -2.51 -9.97
C ILE A 85 7.73 -2.91 -9.08
#